data_AF-A0A2A6P838-F1
#
_entry.id   AF-A0A2A6P838-F1
#
_cell.length_a   1.000
_cell.length_b   1.000
_cell.length_c   1.000
_cell.angle_alpha   90.00
_cell.angle_beta   90.00
_cell.angle_gamma   90.00
#
_symmetry.space_group_name_H-M   'P 1'
#
loop_
_entity.id
_entity.type
_entity.pdbx_description
1 polymer ?
#
loop_
_entity_poly.entity_id
_entity_poly.type
_entity_poly.pdbx_seq_one_letter_code
_entity_poly.pdbx_strand_id
1 'polypeptide(L)' 'MTPERFAECLASLRWTTIDLTSALQCQLSWVEAMESGQAEIPEDLARWLEGLARCHEAAGIPTGYRDVAHF' A
#
# COMPACT_ATOMS: atom_id res chain seq x y z
N MET A 1 13.09 3.81 3.51
CA MET A 1 12.49 3.21 2.29
C MET A 1 12.61 4.22 1.16
N THR A 2 12.77 3.82 -0.09
CA THR A 2 12.77 4.77 -1.22
C THR A 2 11.33 5.03 -1.71
N PRO A 3 11.06 6.16 -2.38
CA PRO A 3 9.73 6.44 -2.94
C PRO A 3 9.25 5.36 -3.92
N GLU A 4 10.17 4.80 -4.72
CA GLU A 4 9.84 3.71 -5.65
C GLU A 4 9.35 2.47 -4.88
N ARG A 5 10.06 2.10 -3.81
CA ARG A 5 9.66 0.97 -2.98
C ARG A 5 8.35 1.22 -2.23
N PHE A 6 8.10 2.45 -1.82
CA PHE A 6 6.84 2.86 -1.22
C PHE A 6 5.67 2.66 -2.18
N ALA A 7 5.81 3.13 -3.43
CA ALA A 7 4.81 2.94 -4.48
C ALA A 7 4.60 1.44 -4.79
N GLU A 8 5.67 0.65 -4.83
CA GLU A 8 5.58 -0.81 -4.99
C GLU A 8 4.77 -1.48 -3.87
N CYS A 9 5.00 -1.11 -2.60
CA CYS A 9 4.24 -1.65 -1.48
C CYS A 9 2.74 -1.34 -1.61
N LEU A 10 2.39 -0.11 -1.99
CA LEU A 10 1.00 0.26 -2.23
C LEU A 10 0.39 -0.53 -3.39
N ALA A 11 1.12 -0.68 -4.50
CA ALA A 11 0.68 -1.47 -5.64
C ALA A 11 0.47 -2.95 -5.29
N SER A 12 1.37 -3.56 -4.50
CA SER A 12 1.21 -4.94 -4.00
C SER A 12 -0.05 -5.10 -3.15
N LEU A 13 -0.40 -4.09 -2.37
CA LEU A 13 -1.62 -4.04 -1.55
C LEU A 13 -2.87 -3.64 -2.34
N ARG A 14 -2.72 -3.23 -3.61
CA ARG A 14 -3.76 -2.61 -4.43
C ARG A 14 -4.33 -1.35 -3.80
N TRP A 15 -3.52 -0.62 -3.05
CA TRP A 15 -3.86 0.65 -2.42
C TRP A 15 -3.36 1.82 -3.26
N THR A 16 -4.10 2.92 -3.18
CA THR A 16 -3.71 4.25 -3.65
C THR A 16 -3.19 5.08 -2.47
N THR A 17 -2.64 6.27 -2.75
CA THR A 17 -2.31 7.25 -1.70
C THR A 17 -3.54 7.67 -0.87
N ILE A 18 -4.75 7.64 -1.45
CA ILE A 18 -6.02 7.91 -0.76
C ILE A 18 -6.33 6.80 0.25
N ASP A 19 -6.13 5.54 -0.12
CA ASP A 19 -6.37 4.39 0.77
C ASP A 19 -5.41 4.45 1.98
N LEU A 20 -4.12 4.73 1.73
CA LEU A 20 -3.15 4.89 2.81
C LEU A 20 -3.48 6.10 3.70
N THR A 21 -3.86 7.23 3.11
CA THR A 21 -4.27 8.42 3.86
C THR A 21 -5.43 8.10 4.80
N SER A 22 -6.40 7.34 4.30
CA SER A 22 -7.56 6.90 5.08
C SER A 22 -7.16 5.96 6.22
N ALA A 23 -6.25 5.01 5.96
CA ALA A 23 -5.76 4.06 6.96
C ALA A 23 -4.97 4.74 8.09
N LEU A 24 -4.18 5.78 7.76
CA LEU A 24 -3.38 6.53 8.74
C LEU A 24 -4.14 7.70 9.39
N GLN A 25 -5.32 8.05 8.87
CA GLN A 25 -6.06 9.26 9.26
C GLN A 25 -5.20 10.53 9.22
N CYS A 26 -4.37 10.65 8.18
CA CYS A 26 -3.42 11.75 8.02
C CYS A 26 -3.80 12.66 6.84
N GLN A 27 -2.89 13.57 6.47
CA GLN A 27 -3.07 14.46 5.33
C GLN A 27 -2.59 13.80 4.04
N LEU A 28 -3.40 13.89 2.98
CA LEU A 28 -3.05 13.34 1.66
C LEU A 28 -1.74 13.93 1.12
N SER A 29 -1.55 15.24 1.27
CA SER A 29 -0.34 15.94 0.79
C SER A 29 0.95 15.41 1.43
N TRP A 30 0.89 14.90 2.65
CA TRP A 30 2.05 14.28 3.31
C TRP A 30 2.38 12.92 2.69
N VAL A 31 1.34 12.14 2.34
CA VAL A 31 1.50 10.85 1.64
C VAL A 31 2.02 11.06 0.22
N GLU A 32 1.47 12.03 -0.52
CA GLU A 32 1.93 12.38 -1.86
C GLU A 32 3.37 12.90 -1.85
N ALA A 33 3.78 13.66 -0.82
CA ALA A 33 5.17 14.09 -0.67
C ALA A 33 6.13 12.91 -0.45
N MET A 34 5.72 11.87 0.28
CA MET A 34 6.51 10.65 0.43
C MET A 34 6.62 9.89 -0.90
N GLU A 35 5.52 9.76 -1.64
CA GLU A 35 5.49 9.10 -2.94
C GLU A 35 6.34 9.82 -3.99
N SER A 36 6.39 11.16 -3.96
CA SER A 36 7.20 11.97 -4.87
C SER A 36 8.66 12.15 -4.42
N GLY A 37 9.04 11.61 -3.26
CA GLY A 37 10.37 11.78 -2.67
C GLY A 37 10.65 13.18 -2.11
N GLN A 38 9.62 14.01 -1.97
CA GLN A 38 9.70 15.33 -1.34
C GLN A 38 9.66 15.28 0.20
N ALA A 39 9.22 14.15 0.77
CA ALA A 39 9.25 13.88 2.20
C ALA A 39 9.92 12.53 2.48
N GLU A 40 10.61 12.44 3.62
CA GLU A 40 11.14 11.18 4.10
C GLU A 40 10.00 10.26 4.58
N ILE A 41 10.10 8.98 4.26
CA ILE A 41 9.16 7.95 4.74
C ILE A 41 9.62 7.49 6.13
N PRO A 42 8.79 7.66 7.19
CA PRO A 42 9.12 7.18 8.53
C PRO A 42 9.46 5.69 8.56
N GLU A 43 10.46 5.32 9.37
CA GLU A 43 10.99 3.95 9.38
C GLU A 43 9.96 2.92 9.88
N ASP A 44 9.13 3.30 10.85
CA ASP A 44 8.04 2.47 11.36
C ASP A 44 6.94 2.27 10.31
N LEU A 45 6.56 3.34 9.58
CA LEU A 45 5.62 3.27 8.46
C LEU A 45 6.17 2.36 7.34
N ALA A 46 7.44 2.52 6.99
CA ALA A 46 8.12 1.67 6.01
C ALA A 46 8.08 0.19 6.42
N ARG A 47 8.42 -0.13 7.68
CA ARG A 47 8.37 -1.50 8.20
C ARG A 47 6.95 -2.08 8.18
N TRP A 48 5.95 -1.26 8.50
CA TRP A 48 4.55 -1.68 8.48
C TRP A 48 4.07 -1.98 7.05
N LEU A 49 4.34 -1.10 6.08
CA LEU A 49 3.97 -1.31 4.67
C LEU A 49 4.64 -2.55 4.07
N GLU A 50 5.94 -2.77 4.32
CA GLU A 50 6.65 -3.97 3.87
C GLU A 50 6.05 -5.25 4.45
N GLY A 51 5.70 -5.23 5.74
CA GLY A 51 5.05 -6.36 6.41
C GLY A 51 3.71 -6.71 5.78
N LEU A 52 2.87 -5.70 5.52
CA LEU A 52 1.57 -5.89 4.87
C LEU A 52 1.74 -6.41 3.44
N ALA A 53 2.61 -5.80 2.64
CA ALA A 53 2.84 -6.23 1.25
C ALA A 53 3.27 -7.70 1.18
N ARG A 54 4.23 -8.11 2.03
CA ARG A 54 4.68 -9.51 2.11
C ARG A 54 3.57 -10.46 2.52
N CYS A 55 2.75 -10.08 3.51
CA CYS A 55 1.63 -10.92 3.95
C CYS A 55 0.57 -11.07 2.85
N HIS A 56 0.26 -9.98 2.14
CA HIS A 56 -0.71 -9.99 1.05
C HIS A 56 -0.24 -10.83 -0.14
N GLU A 57 1.03 -10.69 -0.53
CA GLU A 57 1.66 -11.52 -1.58
C GLU A 57 1.65 -13.00 -1.20
N ALA A 58 2.00 -13.34 0.05
CA ALA A 58 2.02 -14.71 0.53
C ALA A 58 0.61 -15.35 0.60
N ALA A 59 -0.41 -14.56 0.93
CA ALA A 59 -1.80 -15.05 0.96
C ALA A 59 -2.34 -15.37 -0.45
N GLY A 60 -1.87 -14.63 -1.46
CA GLY A 60 -2.35 -14.76 -2.83
C GLY A 60 -3.81 -14.30 -3.01
N ILE A 61 -4.33 -14.46 -4.22
CA ILE A 61 -5.73 -14.12 -4.53
C ILE A 61 -6.59 -15.36 -4.27
N PRO A 62 -7.66 -15.26 -3.46
CA PRO A 62 -8.62 -16.35 -3.30
C PRO A 62 -9.22 -16.76 -4.65
N THR A 63 -9.07 -18.03 -5.02
CA THR A 63 -9.50 -18.54 -6.34
C THR A 63 -10.96 -18.97 -6.39
N GLY A 64 -11.57 -19.22 -5.24
CA GLY A 64 -12.96 -19.70 -5.12
C GLY A 64 -14.04 -18.70 -5.52
N TYR A 65 -13.68 -17.49 -5.95
CA TYR A 65 -14.61 -16.45 -6.40
C TYR A 65 -14.52 -16.18 -7.91
N ARG A 66 -13.55 -16.78 -8.60
CA ARG A 66 -13.47 -16.71 -10.06
C ARG A 66 -14.67 -17.48 -10.61
N ASP A 67 -15.53 -16.78 -11.37
CA ASP A 67 -16.74 -17.33 -12.03
C ASP A 67 -17.96 -17.60 -11.13
N VAL A 68 -17.98 -17.10 -9.88
CA VAL A 68 -19.15 -17.29 -8.98
C VAL A 68 -20.23 -16.22 -9.17
N ALA A 69 -19.90 -15.08 -9.79
CA ALA A 69 -20.84 -14.00 -10.04
C ALA A 69 -21.31 -13.98 -11.50
N HIS A 70 -22.05 -15.01 -11.89
CA HIS A 70 -22.96 -14.94 -13.03
C HIS A 70 -24.34 -14.59 -12.48
N PHE A 71 -24.67 -13.30 -12.41
CA PHE A 71 -26.03 -12.83 -12.15
C PHE A 71 -26.86 -12.91 -13.43
#